data_AF-A0A6N8ZA10-F1
#
_entry.id   AF-A0A6N8ZA10-F1
#
_cell.length_a   1.000
_cell.length_b   1.000
_cell.length_c   1.000
_cell.angle_alpha   90.00
_cell.angle_beta   90.00
_cell.angle_gamma   90.00
#
_symmetry.space_group_name_H-M   'P 1'
#
loop_
_entity.id
_entity.type
_entity.pdbx_description
1 polymer ?
#
loop_
_entity_poly.entity_id
_entity_poly.type
_entity_poly.pdbx_seq_one_letter_code
_entity_poly.pdbx_strand_id
1 'polypeptide(L)'
;MPQRDSMAVSANRMESKGEIMGNLNVANRTLAIMDNLAFLRRLNNECIDLIAIDPPFAANETFTGNPRPPISDAEYAEEIALAQAHGVEHNEGQGLTRVHDIWSWDEDVHPQWKMRIEDDYPSVHAVIQAVEACASENEAAYIAFMASRLLECRRVLKPTGSIYVHCDGHANSYLRMLLDAVFGADSYRAQITWQRTSAHNDSRTFGNVSDTILFYSRQNRINVNDVRVPLDSEYVERFYRFEDEGGKYQLGDLTAAGVRRGETGDPWRGNDPNRNERHWAVPMTGLYAAWIEETVIPGYRSISSPLARLDALDKAGLIYHPADGGMPRLKRYITGYSGQVPSDMWTDIRNLSGQSAERTGYATQKPLELYERIIKASSNPGDVVLDVFAGCATTAVAAERLGRQWIACDMAYRAWTMLKRRFLQNGWKMSDTTNASYDAMARVRAALPDTKAKTIHTHTIGPDELPERDDVDPEPHHALRQPRRGARQSTQSSSWSGRIPKDEAKRLLMDRFGPRCWGCGYEPRRPNGSLDETLLEVDHIRARRATQGTQGNDELYNLALLHRTCNGIKRNRMTLEELRNHNAMNGLLYVEKVSDLVDLYEATQFAAEQIAIHTARYGLQTV
;
A
#
# COMPACT_ATOMS: atom_id res chain seq x y z
N MET A 1 29.79 3.33 44.98
CA MET A 1 30.73 2.54 44.15
C MET A 1 29.90 1.74 43.15
N PRO A 2 30.28 1.73 41.86
CA PRO A 2 29.42 1.31 40.76
C PRO A 2 29.54 -0.20 40.49
N GLN A 3 28.45 -0.83 40.06
CA GLN A 3 28.51 -2.11 39.34
C GLN A 3 28.28 -1.84 37.86
N ARG A 4 29.38 -1.97 37.11
CA ARG A 4 29.42 -2.17 35.66
C ARG A 4 29.17 -3.66 35.36
N ASP A 5 28.83 -3.89 34.10
CA ASP A 5 28.99 -5.14 33.33
C ASP A 5 27.88 -6.20 33.39
N SER A 6 26.91 -6.06 32.48
CA SER A 6 26.36 -7.20 31.72
C SER A 6 25.56 -6.77 30.47
N MET A 7 26.22 -6.16 29.47
CA MET A 7 25.68 -6.06 28.10
C MET A 7 26.82 -6.21 27.09
N ALA A 8 27.29 -7.45 26.91
CA ALA A 8 28.21 -7.82 25.83
C ALA A 8 28.33 -9.34 25.68
N VAL A 9 27.28 -10.06 25.25
CA VAL A 9 27.48 -11.37 24.59
C VAL A 9 26.38 -11.61 23.55
N SER A 10 26.81 -11.78 22.30
CA SER A 10 26.13 -12.36 21.11
C SER A 10 26.13 -11.50 19.84
N ALA A 11 27.09 -10.59 19.71
CA ALA A 11 27.62 -10.21 18.39
C ALA A 11 28.72 -11.22 18.00
N ASN A 12 28.35 -12.30 17.30
CA ASN A 12 29.20 -13.13 16.42
C ASN A 12 28.53 -14.49 16.15
N ARG A 13 27.50 -14.51 15.29
CA ARG A 13 27.09 -15.73 14.57
C ARG A 13 26.16 -15.43 13.38
N MET A 14 26.57 -14.54 12.49
CA MET A 14 25.92 -14.35 11.19
C MET A 14 26.98 -14.12 10.10
N GLU A 15 27.87 -15.08 9.93
CA GLU A 15 28.63 -15.23 8.69
C GLU A 15 28.63 -16.71 8.31
N SER A 16 28.39 -16.97 7.03
CA SER A 16 28.37 -18.28 6.36
C SER A 16 27.13 -19.18 6.62
N LYS A 17 26.04 -18.85 5.93
CA LYS A 17 25.24 -19.79 5.13
C LYS A 17 24.29 -18.95 4.28
N GLY A 18 24.29 -19.16 2.97
CA GLY A 18 23.35 -18.53 2.06
C GLY A 18 21.93 -18.88 2.47
N GLU A 19 21.31 -18.02 3.28
CA GLU A 19 19.88 -17.86 3.26
C GLU A 19 19.54 -17.34 1.87
N ILE A 20 18.70 -18.09 1.17
CA ILE A 20 17.97 -17.56 0.04
C ILE A 20 17.13 -16.42 0.64
N MET A 21 17.71 -15.22 0.66
CA MET A 21 16.97 -13.97 0.74
C MET A 21 15.84 -14.06 -0.29
N GLY A 22 14.71 -13.37 -0.08
CA GLY A 22 13.54 -13.46 -0.96
C GLY A 22 13.86 -13.19 -2.44
N ASN A 23 12.86 -12.89 -3.25
CA ASN A 23 13.07 -12.66 -4.69
C ASN A 23 14.03 -11.49 -5.03
N LEU A 24 14.83 -10.93 -4.12
CA LEU A 24 15.77 -9.84 -4.31
C LEU A 24 17.11 -10.33 -4.88
N ASN A 25 17.51 -9.78 -6.03
CA ASN A 25 18.76 -10.10 -6.73
C ASN A 25 19.87 -9.04 -6.56
N VAL A 26 19.67 -8.10 -5.64
CA VAL A 26 20.65 -7.06 -5.27
C VAL A 26 20.90 -7.14 -3.78
N ALA A 27 22.13 -6.89 -3.35
CA ALA A 27 22.44 -6.90 -1.94
C ALA A 27 21.72 -5.77 -1.17
N ASN A 28 21.41 -6.02 0.10
CA ASN A 28 20.94 -4.98 1.01
C ASN A 28 21.98 -3.85 1.13
N ARG A 29 21.51 -2.63 1.39
CA ARG A 29 22.30 -1.40 1.51
C ARG A 29 23.03 -1.05 0.21
N THR A 30 22.34 -1.13 -0.92
CA THR A 30 22.91 -0.79 -2.23
C THR A 30 22.48 0.61 -2.64
N LEU A 31 23.44 1.47 -2.97
CA LEU A 31 23.21 2.68 -3.75
C LEU A 31 23.84 2.50 -5.14
N ALA A 32 23.00 2.46 -6.17
CA ALA A 32 23.41 2.38 -7.56
C ALA A 32 23.57 3.79 -8.14
N ILE A 33 24.71 4.06 -8.78
CA ILE A 33 24.97 5.30 -9.51
C ILE A 33 24.78 5.08 -11.01
N MET A 34 23.54 5.19 -11.48
CA MET A 34 23.16 4.94 -12.87
C MET A 34 21.75 5.48 -13.19
N ASP A 35 21.33 5.35 -14.45
CA ASP A 35 19.94 5.57 -14.83
C ASP A 35 19.01 4.63 -14.05
N ASN A 36 17.99 5.22 -13.45
CA ASN A 36 17.06 4.53 -12.57
C ASN A 36 16.12 3.57 -13.29
N LEU A 37 15.75 3.82 -14.54
CA LEU A 37 14.91 2.90 -15.32
C LEU A 37 15.69 1.61 -15.63
N ALA A 38 16.96 1.75 -16.04
CA ALA A 38 17.86 0.64 -16.22
C ALA A 38 18.14 -0.13 -14.92
N PHE A 39 18.23 0.55 -13.78
CA PHE A 39 18.36 -0.11 -12.49
C PHE A 39 17.10 -0.89 -12.11
N LEU A 40 15.92 -0.25 -12.19
CA LEU A 40 14.63 -0.87 -11.90
C LEU A 40 14.42 -2.17 -12.71
N ARG A 41 14.72 -2.14 -14.01
CA ARG A 41 14.61 -3.31 -14.90
C ARG A 41 15.53 -4.47 -14.55
N ARG A 42 16.62 -4.22 -13.82
CA ARG A 42 17.49 -5.29 -13.32
C ARG A 42 16.90 -5.97 -12.10
N LEU A 43 16.10 -5.28 -11.30
CA LEU A 43 15.45 -5.88 -10.14
C LEU A 43 14.47 -6.98 -10.56
N ASN A 44 14.41 -8.02 -9.74
CA ASN A 44 13.40 -9.07 -9.85
C ASN A 44 11.99 -8.53 -9.54
N ASN A 45 10.96 -9.25 -9.96
CA ASN A 45 9.58 -8.88 -9.67
C ASN A 45 9.27 -9.08 -8.18
N GLU A 46 8.31 -8.30 -7.66
CA GLU A 46 7.75 -8.53 -6.33
C GLU A 46 8.81 -8.71 -5.22
N CYS A 47 9.89 -7.94 -5.27
CA CYS A 47 11.01 -8.02 -4.34
C CYS A 47 11.04 -6.85 -3.33
N ILE A 48 10.21 -5.82 -3.52
CA ILE A 48 10.19 -4.58 -2.74
C ILE A 48 8.90 -4.48 -1.91
N ASP A 49 9.03 -4.11 -0.64
CA ASP A 49 7.88 -3.91 0.26
C ASP A 49 7.35 -2.47 0.21
N LEU A 50 8.25 -1.49 0.10
CA LEU A 50 7.90 -0.08 0.11
C LEU A 50 8.75 0.71 -0.89
N ILE A 51 8.11 1.51 -1.73
CA ILE A 51 8.76 2.53 -2.56
C ILE A 51 8.43 3.91 -2.00
N ALA A 52 9.43 4.74 -1.76
CA ALA A 52 9.22 6.15 -1.40
C ALA A 52 10.17 7.01 -2.22
N ILE A 53 9.62 7.78 -3.17
CA ILE A 53 10.39 8.53 -4.16
C ILE A 53 10.05 10.02 -4.15
N ASP A 54 11.07 10.84 -4.41
CA ASP A 54 11.00 12.30 -4.58
C ASP A 54 11.52 12.67 -5.98
N PRO A 55 10.76 12.34 -7.04
CA PRO A 55 11.15 12.71 -8.39
C PRO A 55 11.23 14.24 -8.52
N PRO A 56 12.02 14.76 -9.48
CA PRO A 56 12.00 16.18 -9.80
C PRO A 56 10.61 16.60 -10.34
N PHE A 57 10.30 17.89 -10.33
CA PHE A 57 8.90 18.39 -10.39
C PHE A 57 8.47 19.02 -11.71
N ALA A 58 9.33 19.08 -12.73
CA ALA A 58 9.03 19.75 -14.01
C ALA A 58 8.60 21.22 -13.85
N ALA A 59 9.17 21.93 -12.87
CA ALA A 59 8.85 23.32 -12.56
C ALA A 59 9.47 24.33 -13.56
N ASN A 60 10.10 23.86 -14.65
CA ASN A 60 10.87 24.68 -15.61
C ASN A 60 12.04 25.45 -14.96
N GLU A 61 12.54 25.00 -13.81
CA GLU A 61 13.65 25.65 -13.11
C GLU A 61 14.98 24.95 -13.39
N THR A 62 15.99 25.68 -13.86
CA THR A 62 17.35 25.14 -13.86
C THR A 62 17.96 25.37 -12.48
N PHE A 63 18.02 24.32 -11.64
CA PHE A 63 18.71 24.41 -10.36
C PHE A 63 20.23 24.48 -10.59
N THR A 64 20.75 25.69 -10.76
CA THR A 64 22.19 25.99 -10.70
C THR A 64 22.61 26.10 -9.23
N GLY A 65 22.57 24.99 -8.50
CA GLY A 65 23.01 24.97 -7.11
C GLY A 65 24.52 25.18 -6.99
N ASN A 66 24.93 26.41 -6.67
CA ASN A 66 26.24 26.89 -6.18
C ASN A 66 27.51 26.28 -6.84
N PRO A 67 28.37 27.06 -7.52
CA PRO A 67 29.58 26.52 -8.20
C PRO A 67 30.56 25.80 -7.26
N ARG A 68 30.44 25.97 -5.94
CA ARG A 68 31.06 25.12 -4.92
C ARG A 68 30.02 24.43 -4.03
N PRO A 69 29.98 23.09 -3.99
CA PRO A 69 29.13 22.36 -3.04
C PRO A 69 29.57 22.54 -1.59
N PRO A 70 28.67 22.38 -0.60
CA PRO A 70 28.96 22.44 0.84
C PRO A 70 29.62 21.14 1.36
N ILE A 71 30.62 20.66 0.63
CA ILE A 71 31.46 19.50 0.96
C ILE A 71 32.91 19.95 1.02
N SER A 72 33.75 19.18 1.73
CA SER A 72 35.19 19.44 1.79
C SER A 72 35.87 19.25 0.42
N ASP A 73 37.02 19.88 0.23
CA ASP A 73 37.81 19.71 -1.00
C ASP A 73 38.19 18.23 -1.24
N ALA A 74 38.37 17.45 -0.17
CA ALA A 74 38.63 16.01 -0.25
C ALA A 74 37.41 15.21 -0.74
N GLU A 75 36.22 15.51 -0.21
CA GLU A 75 34.96 14.90 -0.68
C GLU A 75 34.68 15.27 -2.14
N TYR A 76 34.95 16.52 -2.53
CA TYR A 76 34.80 16.95 -3.91
C TYR A 76 35.80 16.28 -4.86
N ALA A 77 37.04 16.10 -4.43
CA ALA A 77 38.04 15.33 -5.19
C ALA A 77 37.62 13.87 -5.37
N GLU A 78 36.99 13.27 -4.35
CA GLU A 78 36.43 11.91 -4.43
C GLU A 78 35.25 11.83 -5.41
N GLU A 79 34.35 12.82 -5.43
CA GLU A 79 33.28 12.94 -6.43
C GLU A 79 33.85 13.00 -7.86
N ILE A 80 34.88 13.83 -8.08
CA ILE A 80 35.53 13.95 -9.38
C ILE A 80 36.21 12.65 -9.78
N ALA A 81 36.96 12.03 -8.86
CA ALA A 81 37.64 10.77 -9.13
C ALA A 81 36.65 9.66 -9.51
N LEU A 82 35.49 9.62 -8.84
CA LEU A 82 34.41 8.70 -9.15
C LEU A 82 33.82 8.96 -10.55
N ALA A 83 33.52 10.22 -10.87
CA ALA A 83 33.03 10.60 -12.19
C ALA A 83 34.03 10.27 -13.30
N GLN A 84 35.32 10.54 -13.09
CA GLN A 84 36.41 10.22 -14.01
C GLN A 84 36.59 8.71 -14.20
N ALA A 85 36.51 7.93 -13.11
CA ALA A 85 36.52 6.46 -13.19
C ALA A 85 35.38 5.92 -14.07
N HIS A 86 34.27 6.65 -14.14
CA HIS A 86 33.11 6.34 -14.98
C HIS A 86 33.19 6.95 -16.40
N GLY A 87 34.30 7.60 -16.75
CA GLY A 87 34.50 8.20 -18.08
C GLY A 87 33.75 9.51 -18.31
N VAL A 88 33.31 10.18 -17.24
CA VAL A 88 32.71 11.51 -17.34
C VAL A 88 33.82 12.56 -17.38
N GLU A 89 33.89 13.34 -18.46
CA GLU A 89 34.79 14.48 -18.56
C GLU A 89 34.36 15.59 -17.57
N HIS A 90 35.26 15.98 -16.68
CA HIS A 90 35.03 17.10 -15.76
C HIS A 90 35.44 18.41 -16.45
N ASN A 91 34.46 19.30 -16.65
CA ASN A 91 34.72 20.67 -17.11
C ASN A 91 34.73 21.62 -15.91
N GLU A 92 35.86 22.26 -15.64
CA GLU A 92 35.98 23.29 -14.60
C GLU A 92 34.91 24.38 -14.81
N GLY A 93 34.00 24.55 -13.84
CA GLY A 93 32.91 25.54 -13.88
C GLY A 93 31.51 24.98 -14.16
N GLN A 94 31.39 23.71 -14.58
CA GLN A 94 30.12 22.98 -14.59
C GLN A 94 30.12 22.02 -13.39
N GLY A 95 29.37 22.36 -12.33
CA GLY A 95 29.23 21.43 -11.21
C GLY A 95 28.75 20.06 -11.71
N LEU A 96 29.25 18.98 -11.10
CA LEU A 96 28.86 17.57 -11.37
C LEU A 96 27.36 17.25 -11.12
N THR A 97 26.56 18.27 -10.84
CA THR A 97 25.13 18.22 -10.53
C THR A 97 24.43 19.44 -11.15
N ARG A 98 24.22 19.44 -12.47
CA ARG A 98 23.14 20.22 -13.10
C ARG A 98 21.89 19.34 -13.18
N VAL A 99 21.02 19.44 -12.20
CA VAL A 99 19.67 18.90 -12.34
C VAL A 99 18.91 19.89 -13.21
N HIS A 100 18.73 19.54 -14.48
CA HIS A 100 17.76 20.22 -15.32
C HIS A 100 16.37 19.76 -14.83
N ASP A 101 15.39 20.67 -14.81
CA ASP A 101 13.99 20.34 -14.46
C ASP A 101 13.10 20.59 -15.69
N ILE A 102 13.62 20.13 -16.84
CA ILE A 102 13.06 20.30 -18.18
C ILE A 102 13.30 18.99 -18.94
N TRP A 103 12.22 18.42 -19.47
CA TRP A 103 12.17 17.22 -20.28
C TRP A 103 11.78 17.58 -21.71
N SER A 104 12.29 16.80 -22.64
CA SER A 104 11.93 16.82 -24.06
C SER A 104 11.73 15.40 -24.56
N TRP A 105 10.93 15.27 -25.61
CA TRP A 105 10.68 13.98 -26.24
C TRP A 105 11.95 13.38 -26.83
N ASP A 106 12.79 14.20 -27.45
CA ASP A 106 13.97 13.73 -28.17
C ASP A 106 15.12 13.39 -27.23
N GLU A 107 15.28 14.11 -26.12
CA GLU A 107 16.41 13.94 -25.19
C GLU A 107 16.13 13.00 -24.00
N ASP A 108 14.88 12.87 -23.57
CA ASP A 108 14.58 12.21 -22.28
C ASP A 108 13.71 10.97 -22.41
N VAL A 109 12.96 10.85 -23.52
CA VAL A 109 12.01 9.75 -23.75
C VAL A 109 12.41 8.94 -24.98
N HIS A 110 12.87 7.70 -24.79
CA HIS A 110 13.25 6.82 -25.88
C HIS A 110 12.02 6.55 -26.76
N PRO A 111 12.14 6.66 -28.10
CA PRO A 111 11.01 6.42 -29.00
C PRO A 111 10.36 5.04 -28.81
N GLN A 112 11.17 4.02 -28.55
CA GLN A 112 10.65 2.66 -28.31
C GLN A 112 9.85 2.53 -27.00
N TRP A 113 10.14 3.33 -25.97
CA TRP A 113 9.30 3.35 -24.76
C TRP A 113 7.93 3.95 -25.06
N LYS A 114 7.87 4.98 -25.92
CA LYS A 114 6.60 5.55 -26.37
C LYS A 114 5.77 4.51 -27.14
N MET A 115 6.39 3.79 -28.08
CA MET A 115 5.74 2.69 -28.82
C MET A 115 5.26 1.59 -27.88
N ARG A 116 6.11 1.14 -26.96
CA ARG A 116 5.74 0.10 -26.00
C ARG A 116 4.58 0.50 -25.09
N ILE A 117 4.58 1.75 -24.60
CA ILE A 117 3.48 2.27 -23.80
C ILE A 117 2.19 2.34 -24.62
N GLU A 118 2.27 2.74 -25.89
CA GLU A 118 1.12 2.77 -26.80
C GLU A 118 0.53 1.37 -27.03
N ASP A 119 1.39 0.37 -27.26
CA ASP A 119 0.98 -0.99 -27.60
C ASP A 119 0.53 -1.81 -26.39
N ASP A 120 1.30 -1.78 -25.30
CA ASP A 120 1.11 -2.64 -24.12
C ASP A 120 0.28 -1.97 -23.02
N TYR A 121 0.23 -0.63 -22.98
CA TYR A 121 -0.33 0.15 -21.88
C TYR A 121 -1.29 1.28 -22.33
N PRO A 122 -2.41 0.97 -23.02
CA PRO A 122 -3.29 1.95 -23.62
C PRO A 122 -3.84 3.02 -22.66
N SER A 123 -4.10 2.74 -21.37
CA SER A 123 -4.56 3.84 -20.49
C SER A 123 -3.43 4.74 -20.04
N VAL A 124 -2.22 4.19 -19.82
CA VAL A 124 -1.04 5.03 -19.59
C VAL A 124 -0.79 5.92 -20.80
N HIS A 125 -0.88 5.38 -22.01
CA HIS A 125 -0.77 6.16 -23.24
C HIS A 125 -1.84 7.25 -23.33
N ALA A 126 -3.09 6.94 -23.00
CA ALA A 126 -4.18 7.93 -23.00
C ALA A 126 -3.94 9.08 -22.01
N VAL A 127 -3.33 8.82 -20.85
CA VAL A 127 -2.92 9.88 -19.91
C VAL A 127 -1.84 10.76 -20.55
N ILE A 128 -0.82 10.18 -21.17
CA ILE A 128 0.24 10.94 -21.86
C ILE A 128 -0.37 11.84 -22.94
N GLN A 129 -1.25 11.31 -23.80
CA GLN A 129 -1.94 12.10 -24.83
C GLN A 129 -2.81 13.22 -24.24
N ALA A 130 -3.47 12.96 -23.11
CA ALA A 130 -4.27 13.98 -22.45
C ALA A 130 -3.41 15.13 -21.92
N VAL A 131 -2.22 14.84 -21.39
CA VAL A 131 -1.24 15.85 -20.96
C VAL A 131 -0.64 16.58 -22.16
N GLU A 132 -0.25 15.88 -23.23
CA GLU A 132 0.18 16.49 -24.51
C GLU A 132 -0.86 17.50 -25.04
N ALA A 133 -2.16 17.22 -24.85
CA ALA A 133 -3.24 18.07 -25.35
C ALA A 133 -3.56 19.28 -24.46
N CYS A 134 -3.24 19.25 -23.16
CA CYS A 134 -3.69 20.27 -22.21
C CYS A 134 -2.57 20.98 -21.42
N ALA A 135 -1.34 20.48 -21.48
CA ALA A 135 -0.18 20.98 -20.75
C ALA A 135 0.96 21.38 -21.71
N SER A 136 2.14 21.68 -21.16
CA SER A 136 3.35 21.97 -21.94
C SER A 136 4.05 20.70 -22.44
N GLU A 137 4.90 20.86 -23.46
CA GLU A 137 5.76 19.78 -23.96
C GLU A 137 6.65 19.19 -22.86
N ASN A 138 7.17 20.05 -21.99
CA ASN A 138 7.96 19.64 -20.83
C ASN A 138 7.15 18.71 -19.90
N GLU A 139 5.95 19.12 -19.50
CA GLU A 139 5.09 18.31 -18.61
C GLU A 139 4.71 16.98 -19.27
N ALA A 140 4.41 16.98 -20.56
CA ALA A 140 4.05 15.76 -21.27
C ALA A 140 5.23 14.77 -21.39
N ALA A 141 6.42 15.27 -21.73
CA ALA A 141 7.65 14.48 -21.77
C ALA A 141 8.03 13.96 -20.37
N TYR A 142 7.87 14.77 -19.32
CA TYR A 142 8.04 14.36 -17.93
C TYR A 142 7.09 13.22 -17.53
N ILE A 143 5.81 13.30 -17.93
CA ILE A 143 4.83 12.25 -17.63
C ILE A 143 5.17 10.95 -18.35
N ALA A 144 5.65 11.00 -19.60
CA ALA A 144 6.15 9.81 -20.28
C ALA A 144 7.44 9.24 -19.64
N PHE A 145 8.35 10.10 -19.20
CA PHE A 145 9.54 9.72 -18.43
C PHE A 145 9.16 9.01 -17.13
N MET A 146 8.16 9.53 -16.40
CA MET A 146 7.66 8.91 -15.16
C MET A 146 6.86 7.64 -15.43
N ALA A 147 6.12 7.54 -16.54
CA ALA A 147 5.32 6.37 -16.89
C ALA A 147 6.15 5.09 -16.94
N SER A 148 7.24 5.10 -17.71
CA SER A 148 8.16 3.96 -17.82
C SER A 148 8.70 3.49 -16.46
N ARG A 149 9.03 4.43 -15.58
CA ARG A 149 9.54 4.15 -14.24
C ARG A 149 8.47 3.63 -13.30
N LEU A 150 7.28 4.21 -13.32
CA LEU A 150 6.17 3.79 -12.47
C LEU A 150 5.65 2.40 -12.84
N LEU A 151 5.67 2.04 -14.13
CA LEU A 151 5.40 0.67 -14.59
C LEU A 151 6.38 -0.34 -13.97
N GLU A 152 7.67 -0.01 -13.96
CA GLU A 152 8.70 -0.86 -13.34
C GLU A 152 8.63 -0.87 -11.81
N CYS A 153 8.34 0.28 -11.18
CA CYS A 153 8.05 0.36 -9.74
C CYS A 153 6.87 -0.55 -9.37
N ARG A 154 5.82 -0.55 -10.20
CA ARG A 154 4.65 -1.40 -10.02
C ARG A 154 5.02 -2.90 -10.11
N ARG A 155 5.92 -3.29 -11.02
CA ARG A 155 6.41 -4.68 -11.17
C ARG A 155 7.26 -5.16 -10.00
N VAL A 156 8.15 -4.32 -9.47
CA VAL A 156 9.08 -4.73 -8.38
C VAL A 156 8.41 -4.75 -7.01
N LEU A 157 7.27 -4.08 -6.85
CA LEU A 157 6.48 -4.11 -5.62
C LEU A 157 5.82 -5.46 -5.39
N LYS A 158 5.92 -5.96 -4.17
CA LYS A 158 5.12 -7.11 -3.70
C LYS A 158 3.63 -6.77 -3.73
N PRO A 159 2.73 -7.78 -3.84
CA PRO A 159 1.29 -7.56 -3.81
C PRO A 159 0.77 -6.77 -2.59
N THR A 160 1.44 -6.90 -1.43
CA THR A 160 1.12 -6.18 -0.19
C THR A 160 1.84 -4.83 -0.05
N GLY A 161 2.70 -4.50 -1.00
CA GLY A 161 3.57 -3.34 -0.95
C GLY A 161 2.88 -2.03 -1.30
N SER A 162 3.59 -0.94 -1.01
CA SER A 162 3.08 0.42 -1.12
C SER A 162 4.07 1.35 -1.83
N ILE A 163 3.56 2.38 -2.49
CA ILE A 163 4.36 3.45 -3.09
C ILE A 163 3.90 4.82 -2.61
N TYR A 164 4.87 5.67 -2.28
CA TYR A 164 4.71 7.08 -1.97
C TYR A 164 5.45 7.89 -3.03
N VAL A 165 4.73 8.73 -3.77
CA VAL A 165 5.30 9.62 -4.78
C VAL A 165 5.12 11.05 -4.32
N HIS A 166 6.22 11.72 -4.03
CA HIS A 166 6.21 13.14 -3.70
C HIS A 166 6.12 13.98 -4.98
N CYS A 167 5.29 15.00 -4.98
CA CYS A 167 5.10 15.92 -6.10
C CYS A 167 4.69 17.31 -5.61
N ASP A 168 5.06 18.34 -6.38
CA ASP A 168 4.59 19.70 -6.14
C ASP A 168 3.22 19.96 -6.80
N GLY A 169 2.76 21.21 -6.75
CA GLY A 169 1.48 21.61 -7.33
C GLY A 169 1.43 21.58 -8.87
N HIS A 170 2.56 21.53 -9.58
CA HIS A 170 2.61 21.58 -11.04
C HIS A 170 2.26 20.23 -11.65
N ALA A 171 2.92 19.16 -11.21
CA ALA A 171 2.75 17.82 -11.79
C ALA A 171 1.69 16.94 -11.08
N ASN A 172 1.21 17.34 -9.89
CA ASN A 172 0.35 16.50 -9.04
C ASN A 172 -0.86 15.88 -9.78
N SER A 173 -1.66 16.69 -10.47
CA SER A 173 -2.87 16.21 -11.16
C SER A 173 -2.55 15.18 -12.25
N TYR A 174 -1.46 15.39 -12.98
CA TYR A 174 -1.03 14.50 -14.06
C TYR A 174 -0.42 13.21 -13.52
N LEU A 175 0.43 13.30 -12.49
CA LEU A 175 1.00 12.13 -11.80
C LEU A 175 -0.08 11.30 -11.13
N ARG A 176 -1.12 11.93 -10.57
CA ARG A 176 -2.27 11.25 -10.00
C ARG A 176 -3.00 10.42 -11.06
N MET A 177 -3.30 11.00 -12.22
CA MET A 177 -3.92 10.27 -13.33
C MET A 177 -3.02 9.13 -13.84
N LEU A 178 -1.72 9.38 -13.93
CA LEU A 178 -0.74 8.37 -14.34
C LEU A 178 -0.69 7.20 -13.34
N LEU A 179 -0.68 7.47 -12.04
CA LEU A 179 -0.72 6.43 -11.01
C LEU A 179 -2.03 5.65 -11.04
N ASP A 180 -3.17 6.30 -11.28
CA ASP A 180 -4.45 5.60 -11.48
C ASP A 180 -4.42 4.68 -12.72
N ALA A 181 -3.76 5.09 -13.81
CA ALA A 181 -3.58 4.26 -15.00
C ALA A 181 -2.65 3.06 -14.73
N VAL A 182 -1.51 3.30 -14.06
CA VAL A 182 -0.51 2.26 -13.76
C VAL A 182 -1.01 1.27 -12.70
N PHE A 183 -1.46 1.77 -11.54
CA PHE A 183 -1.82 0.94 -10.38
C PHE A 183 -3.30 0.55 -10.30
N GLY A 184 -4.16 1.23 -11.06
CA GLY A 184 -5.62 1.13 -10.96
C GLY A 184 -6.17 2.11 -9.92
N ALA A 185 -7.32 2.71 -10.23
CA ALA A 185 -7.96 3.71 -9.36
C ALA A 185 -8.31 3.17 -7.97
N ASP A 186 -8.65 1.88 -7.87
CA ASP A 186 -8.94 1.25 -6.58
C ASP A 186 -7.71 1.15 -5.69
N SER A 187 -6.50 1.18 -6.24
CA SER A 187 -5.24 1.12 -5.50
C SER A 187 -4.86 2.45 -4.81
N TYR A 188 -5.58 3.53 -5.10
CA TYR A 188 -5.40 4.81 -4.41
C TYR A 188 -5.71 4.68 -2.92
N ARG A 189 -4.87 5.28 -2.07
CA ARG A 189 -5.03 5.22 -0.61
C ARG A 189 -5.28 6.60 -0.02
N ALA A 190 -4.42 7.56 -0.34
CA ALA A 190 -4.53 8.92 0.16
C ALA A 190 -3.70 9.90 -0.68
N GLN A 191 -4.08 11.17 -0.59
CA GLN A 191 -3.28 12.31 -1.04
C GLN A 191 -2.90 13.08 0.21
N ILE A 192 -1.65 12.95 0.63
CA ILE A 192 -1.16 13.58 1.85
C ILE A 192 -0.64 14.98 1.50
N THR A 193 -1.18 16.00 2.15
CA THR A 193 -0.71 17.39 2.06
C THR A 193 0.28 17.64 3.18
N TRP A 194 1.55 17.87 2.82
CA TRP A 194 2.61 18.17 3.78
C TRP A 194 2.91 19.67 3.81
N GLN A 195 2.67 20.32 4.95
CA GLN A 195 2.96 21.74 5.13
C GLN A 195 4.46 21.98 5.42
N ARG A 196 5.18 22.42 4.40
CA ARG A 196 6.63 22.68 4.47
C ARG A 196 6.97 23.95 5.22
N THR A 197 6.20 25.01 5.00
CA THR A 197 6.49 26.36 5.48
C THR A 197 5.26 27.01 6.10
N SER A 198 5.47 28.11 6.81
CA SER A 198 4.38 28.95 7.30
C SER A 198 3.95 29.92 6.22
N ALA A 199 2.72 30.43 6.31
CA ALA A 199 2.23 31.46 5.40
C ALA A 199 3.10 32.73 5.50
N HIS A 200 3.47 33.28 4.35
CA HIS A 200 4.14 34.58 4.24
C HIS A 200 3.10 35.62 3.81
N ASN A 201 3.07 36.76 4.50
CA ASN A 201 2.07 37.82 4.28
C ASN A 201 2.47 38.81 3.17
N ASP A 202 3.60 38.58 2.53
CA ASP A 202 4.21 39.52 1.59
C ASP A 202 3.79 39.27 0.12
N SER A 203 2.97 38.23 -0.11
CA SER A 203 2.49 37.83 -1.44
C SER A 203 1.18 38.54 -1.81
N ARG A 204 1.02 38.86 -3.11
CA ARG A 204 -0.26 39.29 -3.70
C ARG A 204 -1.17 38.12 -4.09
N THR A 205 -0.72 36.89 -3.87
CA THR A 205 -1.43 35.63 -4.15
C THR A 205 -1.43 34.72 -2.92
N PHE A 206 -2.19 33.62 -2.96
CA PHE A 206 -2.12 32.62 -1.90
C PHE A 206 -0.71 32.05 -1.77
N GLY A 207 -0.21 31.95 -0.54
CA GLY A 207 1.11 31.38 -0.27
C GLY A 207 1.15 29.89 -0.57
N ASN A 208 2.09 29.44 -1.39
CA ASN A 208 2.37 28.02 -1.59
C ASN A 208 3.22 27.50 -0.42
N VAL A 209 2.57 26.82 0.53
CA VAL A 209 3.18 26.38 1.79
C VAL A 209 3.28 24.86 1.92
N SER A 210 2.77 24.11 0.94
CA SER A 210 2.61 22.66 1.05
C SER A 210 2.96 21.93 -0.23
N ASP A 211 3.49 20.72 -0.08
CA ASP A 211 3.63 19.75 -1.18
C ASP A 211 2.67 18.58 -0.99
N THR A 212 2.55 17.77 -2.04
CA THR A 212 1.65 16.61 -2.07
C THR A 212 2.45 15.31 -2.10
N ILE A 213 2.02 14.31 -1.34
CA ILE A 213 2.53 12.94 -1.39
C ILE A 213 1.37 12.03 -1.78
N LEU A 214 1.45 11.41 -2.96
CA LEU A 214 0.47 10.45 -3.45
C LEU A 214 0.80 9.07 -2.90
N PHE A 215 -0.16 8.46 -2.22
CA PHE A 215 -0.02 7.14 -1.60
C PHE A 215 -0.90 6.11 -2.32
N TYR A 216 -0.26 5.10 -2.89
CA TYR A 216 -0.88 3.95 -3.55
C TYR A 216 -0.38 2.65 -2.94
N SER A 217 -1.19 1.61 -3.01
CA SER A 217 -0.74 0.23 -2.80
C SER A 217 -0.64 -0.53 -4.11
N ARG A 218 0.09 -1.66 -4.12
CA ARG A 218 0.21 -2.51 -5.31
C ARG A 218 -1.16 -3.09 -5.70
N GLN A 219 -1.89 -3.56 -4.70
CA GLN A 219 -3.25 -4.10 -4.80
C GLN A 219 -4.14 -3.51 -3.69
N ASN A 220 -5.41 -3.92 -3.62
CA ASN A 220 -6.30 -3.45 -2.55
C ASN A 220 -5.87 -3.91 -1.14
N ARG A 221 -5.02 -4.95 -1.04
CA ARG A 221 -4.45 -5.44 0.23
C ARG A 221 -3.18 -4.68 0.59
N ILE A 222 -3.09 -4.22 1.84
CA ILE A 222 -1.99 -3.36 2.31
C ILE A 222 -1.38 -3.85 3.62
N ASN A 223 -0.06 -3.65 3.75
CA ASN A 223 0.61 -3.62 5.04
C ASN A 223 0.56 -2.18 5.57
N VAL A 224 -0.48 -1.84 6.34
CA VAL A 224 -0.52 -0.56 7.07
C VAL A 224 -0.39 -0.81 8.55
N ASN A 225 0.63 -0.18 9.14
CA ASN A 225 0.91 -0.22 10.56
C ASN A 225 0.19 0.90 11.29
N ASP A 226 -0.09 0.65 12.57
CA ASP A 226 -0.72 1.64 13.44
C ASP A 226 0.31 2.70 13.89
N VAL A 227 0.60 3.65 13.00
CA VAL A 227 1.45 4.80 13.31
C VAL A 227 0.62 5.85 14.03
N ARG A 228 1.12 6.27 15.19
CA ARG A 228 0.50 7.31 16.01
C ARG A 228 1.41 8.51 16.11
N VAL A 229 0.82 9.69 16.06
CA VAL A 229 1.47 10.96 16.38
C VAL A 229 0.92 11.53 17.69
N PRO A 230 1.73 12.27 18.47
CA PRO A 230 1.24 12.95 19.65
C PRO A 230 0.01 13.81 19.34
N LEU A 231 -0.87 13.95 20.32
CA LEU A 231 -1.97 14.90 20.20
C LEU A 231 -1.40 16.32 20.14
N ASP A 232 -1.95 17.12 19.24
CA ASP A 232 -1.60 18.52 19.10
C ASP A 232 -1.83 19.29 20.43
N SER A 233 -0.90 20.16 20.81
CA SER A 233 -0.95 20.86 22.09
C SER A 233 -2.16 21.79 22.19
N GLU A 234 -2.53 22.47 21.11
CA GLU A 234 -3.72 23.33 21.09
C GLU A 234 -4.99 22.50 21.21
N TYR A 235 -5.05 21.33 20.57
CA TYR A 235 -6.14 20.37 20.78
C TYR A 235 -6.22 19.92 22.24
N VAL A 236 -5.09 19.59 22.85
CA VAL A 236 -5.03 19.19 24.27
C VAL A 236 -5.57 20.32 25.16
N GLU A 237 -5.09 21.55 25.00
CA GLU A 237 -5.56 22.70 25.77
C GLU A 237 -7.05 23.00 25.54
N ARG A 238 -7.51 22.89 24.29
CA ARG A 238 -8.88 23.20 23.91
C ARG A 238 -9.89 22.17 24.40
N PHE A 239 -9.56 20.88 24.46
CA PHE A 239 -10.52 19.83 24.74
C PHE A 239 -10.31 19.14 26.11
N TYR A 240 -9.06 18.98 26.56
CA TYR A 240 -8.73 18.36 27.86
C TYR A 240 -8.66 19.42 28.98
N ARG A 241 -9.82 20.05 29.25
CA ARG A 241 -9.95 21.19 30.17
C ARG A 241 -10.10 20.81 31.64
N PHE A 242 -10.33 19.53 31.93
CA PHE A 242 -10.55 19.04 33.28
C PHE A 242 -9.33 18.26 33.75
N GLU A 243 -9.08 18.26 35.06
CA GLU A 243 -7.93 17.58 35.66
C GLU A 243 -8.34 17.04 37.04
N ASP A 244 -8.00 15.79 37.30
CA ASP A 244 -8.10 15.17 38.62
C ASP A 244 -6.87 14.27 38.88
N GLU A 245 -6.91 13.40 39.90
CA GLU A 245 -5.78 12.52 40.24
C GLU A 245 -5.35 11.59 39.10
N GLY A 246 -6.23 11.31 38.13
CA GLY A 246 -5.91 10.55 36.92
C GLY A 246 -5.26 11.37 35.80
N GLY A 247 -5.11 12.69 36.00
CA GLY A 247 -4.53 13.64 35.05
C GLY A 247 -5.59 14.39 34.22
N LYS A 248 -5.16 14.99 33.11
CA LYS A 248 -6.05 15.77 32.24
C LYS A 248 -7.03 14.89 31.46
N TYR A 249 -8.29 15.29 31.44
CA TYR A 249 -9.36 14.58 30.72
C TYR A 249 -10.34 15.53 30.01
N GLN A 250 -11.04 14.98 29.03
CA GLN A 250 -12.20 15.59 28.40
C GLN A 250 -13.47 14.78 28.70
N LEU A 251 -14.65 15.38 28.53
CA LEU A 251 -15.93 14.69 28.72
C LEU A 251 -16.43 14.13 27.38
N GLY A 252 -16.48 12.81 27.27
CA GLY A 252 -17.03 12.09 26.13
C GLY A 252 -18.47 11.61 26.37
N ASP A 253 -19.22 11.44 25.29
CA ASP A 253 -20.57 10.85 25.37
C ASP A 253 -20.50 9.38 25.78
N LEU A 254 -21.44 8.97 26.65
CA LEU A 254 -21.70 7.58 27.03
C LEU A 254 -22.85 6.95 26.23
N THR A 255 -23.37 7.67 25.24
CA THR A 255 -24.56 7.25 24.49
C THR A 255 -24.33 7.43 23.00
N ALA A 256 -25.00 6.60 22.19
CA ALA A 256 -25.05 6.71 20.73
C ALA A 256 -26.49 6.93 20.27
N ALA A 257 -26.66 7.44 19.05
CA ALA A 257 -27.98 7.68 18.47
C ALA A 257 -28.79 6.38 18.28
N GLY A 258 -30.10 6.48 18.45
CA GLY A 258 -31.07 5.41 18.25
C GLY A 258 -31.61 4.82 19.56
N VAL A 259 -32.91 4.54 19.55
CA VAL A 259 -33.64 3.87 20.65
C VAL A 259 -33.36 2.36 20.61
N ARG A 260 -33.07 1.76 21.77
CA ARG A 260 -32.86 0.32 21.91
C ARG A 260 -33.80 -0.27 22.96
N ARG A 261 -34.17 -1.54 22.79
CA ARG A 261 -35.07 -2.29 23.69
C ARG A 261 -34.36 -3.36 24.54
N GLY A 262 -33.01 -3.38 24.51
CA GLY A 262 -32.19 -4.24 25.38
C GLY A 262 -31.46 -3.39 26.42
N GLU A 263 -30.55 -4.00 27.18
CA GLU A 263 -29.83 -3.36 28.32
C GLU A 263 -29.22 -1.99 28.00
N THR A 264 -28.80 -1.72 26.76
CA THR A 264 -28.28 -0.41 26.37
C THR A 264 -29.34 0.69 26.32
N GLY A 265 -30.63 0.34 26.19
CA GLY A 265 -31.74 1.29 26.27
C GLY A 265 -32.36 1.40 27.66
N ASP A 266 -31.95 0.58 28.62
CA ASP A 266 -32.54 0.58 29.95
C ASP A 266 -32.03 1.76 30.80
N PRO A 267 -32.85 2.29 31.73
CA PRO A 267 -32.41 3.34 32.63
C PRO A 267 -31.26 2.88 33.53
N TRP A 268 -30.26 3.75 33.71
CA TRP A 268 -29.13 3.52 34.61
C TRP A 268 -28.98 4.70 35.58
N ARG A 269 -29.04 4.42 36.89
CA ARG A 269 -28.95 5.41 37.98
C ARG A 269 -29.86 6.65 37.78
N GLY A 270 -31.10 6.41 37.36
CA GLY A 270 -32.10 7.46 37.14
C GLY A 270 -32.02 8.16 35.78
N ASN A 271 -31.01 7.85 34.96
CA ASN A 271 -30.85 8.39 33.60
C ASN A 271 -31.39 7.40 32.56
N ASP A 272 -32.29 7.86 31.69
CA ASP A 272 -32.91 7.05 30.64
C ASP A 272 -32.48 7.59 29.25
N PRO A 273 -31.57 6.91 28.53
CA PRO A 273 -31.03 7.41 27.27
C PRO A 273 -32.08 7.44 26.16
N ASN A 274 -33.12 6.59 26.23
CA ASN A 274 -34.17 6.50 25.21
C ASN A 274 -35.05 7.76 25.17
N ARG A 275 -35.14 8.53 26.27
CA ARG A 275 -35.83 9.84 26.29
C ARG A 275 -35.25 10.85 25.31
N ASN A 276 -33.98 10.69 24.96
CA ASN A 276 -33.26 11.55 24.02
C ASN A 276 -33.02 10.85 22.67
N GLU A 277 -33.76 9.77 22.37
CA GLU A 277 -33.56 8.94 21.18
C GLU A 277 -32.15 8.34 21.08
N ARG A 278 -31.59 7.93 22.22
CA ARG A 278 -30.23 7.36 22.33
C ARG A 278 -30.23 6.08 23.15
N HIS A 279 -29.09 5.40 23.16
CA HIS A 279 -28.81 4.23 24.01
C HIS A 279 -27.38 4.29 24.54
N TRP A 280 -27.09 3.61 25.65
CA TRP A 280 -25.76 3.47 26.22
C TRP A 280 -24.77 2.84 25.22
N ALA A 281 -23.63 3.50 25.06
CA ALA A 281 -22.56 3.13 24.15
C ALA A 281 -21.22 3.32 24.87
N VAL A 282 -20.93 2.44 25.82
CA VAL A 282 -19.64 2.42 26.52
C VAL A 282 -18.53 1.87 25.62
N PRO A 283 -17.26 2.29 25.81
CA PRO A 283 -16.14 1.81 25.01
C PRO A 283 -16.02 0.29 25.07
N MET A 284 -15.85 -0.38 23.92
CA MET A 284 -15.56 -1.83 23.85
C MET A 284 -14.39 -2.19 22.97
N THR A 285 -14.11 -1.33 22.00
CA THR A 285 -13.04 -1.47 21.03
C THR A 285 -12.19 -0.20 21.02
N GLY A 286 -11.02 -0.29 20.39
CA GLY A 286 -10.09 0.84 20.29
C GLY A 286 -9.22 1.04 21.53
N LEU A 287 -8.29 1.99 21.40
CA LEU A 287 -7.22 2.24 22.37
C LEU A 287 -7.74 2.58 23.76
N TYR A 288 -8.81 3.37 23.85
CA TYR A 288 -9.34 3.77 25.14
C TYR A 288 -9.92 2.57 25.92
N ALA A 289 -10.57 1.62 25.22
CA ALA A 289 -11.06 0.39 25.85
C ALA A 289 -9.92 -0.55 26.25
N ALA A 290 -8.85 -0.62 25.45
CA ALA A 290 -7.63 -1.37 25.79
C ALA A 290 -6.93 -0.77 27.02
N TRP A 291 -6.77 0.55 27.06
CA TRP A 291 -6.22 1.26 28.22
C TRP A 291 -7.06 1.04 29.48
N ILE A 292 -8.40 1.12 29.39
CA ILE A 292 -9.27 0.80 30.53
C ILE A 292 -8.97 -0.61 31.03
N GLU A 293 -8.92 -1.61 30.15
CA GLU A 293 -8.68 -2.99 30.57
C GLU A 293 -7.28 -3.23 31.15
N GLU A 294 -6.26 -2.65 30.54
CA GLU A 294 -4.85 -2.89 30.90
C GLU A 294 -4.43 -2.13 32.16
N THR A 295 -5.03 -0.97 32.41
CA THR A 295 -4.53 -0.04 33.44
C THR A 295 -5.52 0.29 34.54
N VAL A 296 -6.83 0.23 34.27
CA VAL A 296 -7.86 0.70 35.22
C VAL A 296 -8.72 -0.45 35.76
N ILE A 297 -9.24 -1.29 34.88
CA ILE A 297 -10.23 -2.33 35.18
C ILE A 297 -9.82 -3.64 34.46
N PRO A 298 -8.97 -4.47 35.08
CA PRO A 298 -8.60 -5.78 34.52
C PRO A 298 -9.84 -6.62 34.15
N GLY A 299 -9.88 -7.12 32.91
CA GLY A 299 -11.01 -7.89 32.39
C GLY A 299 -12.22 -7.07 31.95
N TYR A 300 -12.09 -5.74 31.82
CA TYR A 300 -13.19 -4.84 31.41
C TYR A 300 -13.93 -5.31 30.15
N ARG A 301 -13.21 -5.74 29.11
CA ARG A 301 -13.83 -6.18 27.85
C ARG A 301 -14.56 -7.52 27.97
N SER A 302 -14.30 -8.27 29.04
CA SER A 302 -14.98 -9.54 29.34
C SER A 302 -16.31 -9.35 30.08
N ILE A 303 -16.64 -8.14 30.53
CA ILE A 303 -17.92 -7.84 31.19
C ILE A 303 -19.03 -7.81 30.11
N SER A 304 -19.85 -8.86 30.10
CA SER A 304 -20.89 -9.06 29.09
C SER A 304 -21.99 -7.98 29.12
N SER A 305 -22.52 -7.67 30.31
CA SER A 305 -23.59 -6.68 30.49
C SER A 305 -23.09 -5.24 30.28
N PRO A 306 -23.72 -4.45 29.36
CA PRO A 306 -23.44 -3.03 29.20
C PRO A 306 -23.69 -2.20 30.47
N LEU A 307 -24.71 -2.53 31.26
CA LEU A 307 -24.99 -1.83 32.51
C LEU A 307 -23.96 -2.16 33.58
N ALA A 308 -23.52 -3.42 33.67
CA ALA A 308 -22.42 -3.80 34.56
C ALA A 308 -21.10 -3.10 34.18
N ARG A 309 -20.87 -2.86 32.87
CA ARG A 309 -19.75 -2.02 32.42
C ARG A 309 -19.88 -0.57 32.88
N LEU A 310 -21.07 0.02 32.79
CA LEU A 310 -21.31 1.37 33.34
C LEU A 310 -21.02 1.42 34.84
N ASP A 311 -21.46 0.42 35.61
CA ASP A 311 -21.15 0.34 37.04
C ASP A 311 -19.65 0.20 37.31
N ALA A 312 -18.94 -0.60 36.52
CA ALA A 312 -17.48 -0.75 36.65
C ALA A 312 -16.74 0.56 36.35
N LEU A 313 -17.14 1.28 35.30
CA LEU A 313 -16.58 2.58 34.94
C LEU A 313 -16.86 3.62 36.02
N ASP A 314 -18.09 3.65 36.56
CA ASP A 314 -18.50 4.58 37.62
C ASP A 314 -17.72 4.32 38.91
N LYS A 315 -17.59 3.06 39.31
CA LYS A 315 -16.79 2.64 40.46
C LYS A 315 -15.30 2.99 40.30
N ALA A 316 -14.78 2.95 39.08
CA ALA A 316 -13.41 3.34 38.77
C ALA A 316 -13.22 4.87 38.66
N GLY A 317 -14.26 5.67 38.87
CA GLY A 317 -14.18 7.13 38.79
C GLY A 317 -14.11 7.68 37.36
N LEU A 318 -14.37 6.85 36.34
CA LEU A 318 -14.34 7.21 34.92
C LEU A 318 -15.65 7.87 34.44
N ILE A 319 -16.66 8.01 35.30
CA ILE A 319 -17.94 8.64 34.95
C ILE A 319 -18.05 9.99 35.66
N TYR A 320 -18.39 11.01 34.89
CA TYR A 320 -18.77 12.33 35.38
C TYR A 320 -20.28 12.45 35.43
N HIS A 321 -20.81 12.82 36.60
CA HIS A 321 -22.23 13.08 36.82
C HIS A 321 -22.47 14.60 36.87
N PRO A 322 -23.21 15.17 35.91
CA PRO A 322 -23.57 16.59 35.93
C PRO A 322 -24.40 16.97 37.17
N ALA A 323 -24.07 18.11 37.79
CA ALA A 323 -24.76 18.59 39.00
C ALA A 323 -26.23 18.98 38.77
N ASP A 324 -26.61 19.29 37.53
CA ASP A 324 -27.96 19.63 37.10
C ASP A 324 -28.85 18.39 36.81
N GLY A 325 -28.33 17.18 37.03
CA GLY A 325 -29.02 15.93 36.72
C GLY A 325 -29.07 15.61 35.22
N GLY A 326 -28.20 16.26 34.43
CA GLY A 326 -28.01 15.91 33.02
C GLY A 326 -27.40 14.51 32.82
N MET A 327 -27.37 14.07 31.55
CA MET A 327 -26.83 12.76 31.19
C MET A 327 -25.36 12.60 31.63
N PRO A 328 -24.98 11.47 32.24
CA PRO A 328 -23.61 11.20 32.64
C PRO A 328 -22.69 11.16 31.42
N ARG A 329 -21.43 11.52 31.62
CA ARG A 329 -20.39 11.54 30.58
C ARG A 329 -19.17 10.72 30.99
N LEU A 330 -18.47 10.18 30.02
CA LEU A 330 -17.24 9.44 30.23
C LEU A 330 -16.08 10.43 30.39
N LYS A 331 -15.31 10.32 31.46
CA LYS A 331 -14.01 10.98 31.55
C LYS A 331 -13.05 10.27 30.59
N ARG A 332 -12.51 11.00 29.63
CA ARG A 332 -11.53 10.51 28.65
C ARG A 332 -10.18 11.13 28.95
N TYR A 333 -9.34 10.39 29.65
CA TYR A 333 -7.98 10.81 30.03
C TYR A 333 -7.03 10.81 28.84
N ILE A 334 -6.12 11.80 28.80
CA ILE A 334 -5.10 11.90 27.76
C ILE A 334 -4.18 10.67 27.73
N THR A 335 -3.89 10.10 28.89
CA THR A 335 -3.07 8.88 29.07
C THR A 335 -3.71 7.64 28.44
N GLY A 336 -5.03 7.63 28.27
CA GLY A 336 -5.74 6.57 27.55
C GLY A 336 -5.66 6.67 26.02
N TYR A 337 -4.96 7.68 25.50
CA TYR A 337 -4.67 7.84 24.08
C TYR A 337 -3.16 7.78 23.85
N SER A 338 -2.70 6.78 23.10
CA SER A 338 -1.31 6.66 22.64
C SER A 338 -1.00 7.56 21.42
N GLY A 339 -1.68 8.70 21.31
CA GLY A 339 -1.67 9.57 20.13
C GLY A 339 -2.84 9.33 19.16
N GLN A 340 -2.81 10.04 18.04
CA GLN A 340 -3.82 9.95 16.97
C GLN A 340 -3.22 9.32 15.72
N VAL A 341 -4.06 8.66 14.91
CA VAL A 341 -3.66 8.29 13.55
C VAL A 341 -3.42 9.60 12.79
N PRO A 342 -2.27 9.78 12.12
CA PRO A 342 -2.05 10.92 11.25
C PRO A 342 -3.18 11.05 10.23
N SER A 343 -3.71 12.25 10.04
CA SER A 343 -4.58 12.54 8.91
C SER A 343 -3.78 12.61 7.61
N ASP A 344 -4.46 12.90 6.51
CA ASP A 344 -3.87 13.28 5.23
C ASP A 344 -3.35 14.72 5.21
N MET A 345 -3.33 15.43 6.33
CA MET A 345 -2.81 16.79 6.46
C MET A 345 -1.68 16.84 7.50
N TRP A 346 -0.44 16.84 7.04
CA TRP A 346 0.76 16.81 7.90
C TRP A 346 1.31 18.21 8.10
N THR A 347 1.00 18.81 9.25
CA THR A 347 1.41 20.17 9.63
C THR A 347 2.48 20.20 10.72
N ASP A 348 2.75 19.05 11.32
CA ASP A 348 3.65 18.85 12.46
C ASP A 348 5.11 18.63 12.04
N ILE A 349 5.34 18.12 10.83
CA ILE A 349 6.68 17.99 10.26
C ILE A 349 7.00 19.26 9.46
N ARG A 350 7.99 20.05 9.89
CA ARG A 350 8.42 21.27 9.18
C ARG A 350 9.60 21.00 8.26
N ASN A 351 9.77 21.84 7.24
CA ASN A 351 10.97 21.78 6.40
C ASN A 351 12.24 22.14 7.20
N LEU A 352 13.40 21.67 6.72
CA LEU A 352 14.67 21.86 7.40
C LEU A 352 15.10 23.34 7.40
N SER A 353 15.29 23.90 8.59
CA SER A 353 15.91 25.22 8.74
C SER A 353 17.40 25.18 8.35
N GLY A 354 17.99 26.35 8.10
CA GLY A 354 19.43 26.45 7.79
C GLY A 354 20.35 25.98 8.93
N GLN A 355 19.85 25.96 10.16
CA GLN A 355 20.58 25.57 11.38
C GLN A 355 20.33 24.12 11.80
N SER A 356 19.52 23.36 11.05
CA SER A 356 19.21 21.98 11.41
C SER A 356 20.47 21.11 11.41
N ALA A 357 20.68 20.35 12.49
CA ALA A 357 21.80 19.41 12.62
C ALA A 357 21.77 18.29 11.56
N GLU A 358 20.60 18.01 11.00
CA GLU A 358 20.42 17.02 9.92
C GLU A 358 20.77 17.58 8.52
N ARG A 359 20.97 18.89 8.39
CA ARG A 359 21.16 19.54 7.10
C ARG A 359 22.49 19.12 6.47
N THR A 360 22.42 18.54 5.28
CA THR A 360 23.58 18.13 4.48
C THR A 360 24.13 19.25 3.60
N GLY A 361 23.29 20.26 3.33
CA GLY A 361 23.56 21.30 2.35
C GLY A 361 23.06 20.97 0.93
N TYR A 362 22.45 19.80 0.73
CA TYR A 362 21.70 19.49 -0.49
C TYR A 362 20.46 20.38 -0.59
N ALA A 363 20.24 21.02 -1.74
CA ALA A 363 19.27 22.13 -1.89
C ALA A 363 17.83 21.71 -1.58
N THR A 364 17.43 20.52 -2.03
CA THR A 364 16.05 20.01 -1.96
C THR A 364 15.87 18.94 -0.87
N GLN A 365 16.79 18.85 0.10
CA GLN A 365 16.75 17.84 1.17
C GLN A 365 15.43 17.91 1.95
N LYS A 366 14.78 16.75 2.09
CA LYS A 366 13.62 16.54 2.93
C LYS A 366 14.02 16.10 4.35
N PRO A 367 13.24 16.44 5.39
CA PRO A 367 13.52 16.04 6.77
C PRO A 367 13.37 14.53 6.97
N LEU A 368 14.20 13.91 7.82
CA LEU A 368 14.13 12.47 8.10
C LEU A 368 12.77 12.06 8.69
N GLU A 369 12.18 12.89 9.55
CA GLU A 369 10.90 12.59 10.21
C GLU A 369 9.78 12.29 9.20
N LEU A 370 9.80 12.96 8.04
CA LEU A 370 8.84 12.73 6.96
C LEU A 370 8.92 11.30 6.42
N TYR A 371 10.12 10.85 6.07
CA TYR A 371 10.34 9.50 5.56
C TYR A 371 10.24 8.44 6.65
N GLU A 372 10.63 8.75 7.88
CA GLU A 372 10.43 7.83 9.00
C GLU A 372 8.94 7.56 9.24
N ARG A 373 8.07 8.57 9.10
CA ARG A 373 6.61 8.39 9.18
C ARG A 373 6.09 7.49 8.06
N ILE A 374 6.48 7.77 6.82
CA ILE A 374 6.11 6.96 5.64
C ILE A 374 6.54 5.49 5.84
N ILE A 375 7.80 5.27 6.22
CA ILE A 375 8.39 3.94 6.38
C ILE A 375 7.73 3.19 7.54
N LYS A 376 7.48 3.84 8.69
CA LYS A 376 6.76 3.21 9.80
C LYS A 376 5.34 2.80 9.39
N ALA A 377 4.66 3.63 8.59
CA ALA A 377 3.26 3.42 8.21
C ALA A 377 3.08 2.23 7.27
N SER A 378 4.03 1.98 6.37
CA SER A 378 3.85 1.03 5.26
C SER A 378 4.95 -0.02 5.13
N SER A 379 5.74 -0.26 6.19
CA SER A 379 6.74 -1.34 6.24
C SER A 379 7.06 -1.76 7.67
N ASN A 380 7.58 -2.98 7.84
CA ASN A 380 8.04 -3.56 9.09
C ASN A 380 9.58 -3.62 9.15
N PRO A 381 10.20 -3.75 10.34
CA PRO A 381 11.62 -4.05 10.44
C PRO A 381 11.99 -5.28 9.60
N GLY A 382 13.08 -5.19 8.83
CA GLY A 382 13.49 -6.23 7.88
C GLY A 382 12.91 -6.13 6.47
N ASP A 383 11.82 -5.37 6.26
CA ASP A 383 11.25 -5.12 4.92
C ASP A 383 12.22 -4.31 4.06
N VAL A 384 12.07 -4.42 2.73
CA VAL A 384 12.93 -3.74 1.74
C VAL A 384 12.28 -2.44 1.25
N VAL A 385 12.98 -1.33 1.50
CA VAL A 385 12.60 0.03 1.04
C VAL A 385 13.42 0.42 -0.20
N LEU A 386 12.76 0.90 -1.24
CA LEU A 386 13.40 1.36 -2.48
C LEU A 386 13.18 2.86 -2.71
N ASP A 387 14.25 3.55 -3.09
CA ASP A 387 14.22 4.94 -3.58
C ASP A 387 15.10 5.10 -4.82
N VAL A 388 14.48 5.31 -5.97
CA VAL A 388 15.19 5.45 -7.27
C VAL A 388 15.40 6.90 -7.70
N PHE A 389 15.17 7.84 -6.80
CA PHE A 389 15.49 9.27 -6.93
C PHE A 389 16.20 9.73 -5.64
N ALA A 390 17.25 9.00 -5.25
CA ALA A 390 17.75 9.01 -3.88
C ALA A 390 18.27 10.38 -3.41
N GLY A 391 18.79 11.22 -4.30
CA GLY A 391 19.32 12.54 -3.99
C GLY A 391 20.30 12.51 -2.82
N CYS A 392 19.96 13.16 -1.71
CA CYS A 392 20.77 13.15 -0.47
C CYS A 392 20.57 11.90 0.43
N ALA A 393 19.93 10.86 -0.11
CA ALA A 393 19.66 9.57 0.50
C ALA A 393 18.81 9.63 1.80
N THR A 394 17.86 10.57 1.92
CA THR A 394 16.96 10.68 3.09
C THR A 394 16.20 9.40 3.34
N THR A 395 15.63 8.78 2.32
CA THR A 395 14.88 7.52 2.42
C THR A 395 15.74 6.38 2.95
N ALA A 396 16.93 6.19 2.38
CA ALA A 396 17.87 5.13 2.79
C ALA A 396 18.31 5.30 4.26
N VAL A 397 18.65 6.53 4.68
CA VAL A 397 19.03 6.80 6.06
C VAL A 397 17.86 6.58 7.02
N ALA A 398 16.63 6.99 6.66
CA ALA A 398 15.45 6.73 7.47
C ALA A 398 15.16 5.23 7.60
N ALA A 399 15.26 4.48 6.50
CA ALA A 399 15.10 3.02 6.50
C ALA A 399 16.13 2.34 7.41
N GLU A 400 17.40 2.73 7.31
CA GLU A 400 18.49 2.22 8.13
C GLU A 400 18.25 2.48 9.64
N ARG A 401 17.84 3.71 10.02
CA ARG A 401 17.49 4.05 11.42
C ARG A 401 16.39 3.16 11.98
N LEU A 402 15.45 2.79 11.12
CA LEU A 402 14.28 2.01 11.49
C LEU A 402 14.52 0.51 11.36
N GLY A 403 15.72 0.06 11.01
CA GLY A 403 16.04 -1.37 10.88
C GLY A 403 15.35 -2.04 9.69
N ARG A 404 15.12 -1.30 8.60
CA ARG A 404 14.67 -1.83 7.32
C ARG A 404 15.89 -2.11 6.43
N GLN A 405 15.72 -3.02 5.48
CA GLN A 405 16.63 -3.13 4.35
C GLN A 405 16.35 -1.98 3.39
N TRP A 406 17.36 -1.54 2.64
CA TRP A 406 17.16 -0.49 1.66
C TRP A 406 18.01 -0.66 0.40
N ILE A 407 17.44 -0.16 -0.68
CA ILE A 407 18.04 -0.08 -2.00
C ILE A 407 17.77 1.33 -2.52
N ALA A 408 18.77 1.95 -3.10
CA ALA A 408 18.69 3.30 -3.62
C ALA A 408 19.34 3.39 -5.01
N CYS A 409 18.86 4.32 -5.83
CA CYS A 409 19.46 4.64 -7.11
C CYS A 409 19.43 6.15 -7.32
N ASP A 410 20.52 6.70 -7.86
CA ASP A 410 20.56 8.08 -8.35
C ASP A 410 21.61 8.19 -9.45
N MET A 411 21.44 9.09 -10.39
CA MET A 411 22.44 9.33 -11.44
C MET A 411 23.57 10.25 -10.96
N ALA A 412 23.29 11.10 -9.97
CA ALA A 412 24.23 12.05 -9.43
C ALA A 412 25.23 11.37 -8.50
N TYR A 413 26.52 11.49 -8.83
CA TYR A 413 27.63 11.08 -7.96
C TYR A 413 27.55 11.64 -6.54
N ARG A 414 27.00 12.84 -6.40
CA ARG A 414 26.79 13.48 -5.10
C ARG A 414 25.93 12.65 -4.15
N ALA A 415 24.99 11.85 -4.66
CA ALA A 415 24.16 11.00 -3.82
C ALA A 415 25.01 10.04 -2.98
N TRP A 416 26.08 9.52 -3.58
CA TRP A 416 27.03 8.65 -2.89
C TRP A 416 27.78 9.38 -1.78
N THR A 417 28.32 10.56 -2.05
CA THR A 417 29.03 11.37 -1.06
C THR A 417 28.13 11.68 0.13
N MET A 418 26.87 12.06 -0.14
CA MET A 418 25.88 12.36 0.89
C MET A 418 25.56 11.13 1.73
N LEU A 419 25.33 9.98 1.10
CA LEU A 419 25.10 8.72 1.80
C LEU A 419 26.28 8.37 2.70
N LYS A 420 27.50 8.33 2.16
CA LYS A 420 28.72 7.99 2.89
C LYS A 420 28.91 8.89 4.11
N ARG A 421 28.80 10.21 3.92
CA ARG A 421 28.91 11.18 5.02
C ARG A 421 27.90 10.90 6.12
N ARG A 422 26.63 10.68 5.77
CA ARG A 422 25.57 10.43 6.74
C ARG A 422 25.75 9.09 7.45
N PHE A 423 26.20 8.05 6.76
CA PHE A 423 26.48 6.75 7.36
C PHE A 423 27.61 6.84 8.39
N LEU A 424 28.72 7.47 8.02
CA LEU A 424 29.86 7.70 8.92
C LEU A 424 29.47 8.54 10.14
N GLN A 425 28.67 9.60 9.96
CA GLN A 425 28.16 10.43 11.05
C GLN A 425 27.29 9.67 12.05
N ASN A 426 26.54 8.66 11.60
CA ASN A 426 25.72 7.81 12.46
C ASN A 426 26.50 6.59 13.01
N GLY A 427 27.82 6.50 12.75
CA GLY A 427 28.66 5.39 13.20
C GLY A 427 28.38 4.06 12.49
N TRP A 428 27.66 4.10 11.37
CA TRP A 428 27.36 2.91 10.58
C TRP A 428 28.51 2.58 9.66
N LYS A 429 28.77 1.29 9.52
CA LYS A 429 29.74 0.80 8.54
C LYS A 429 29.08 0.79 7.17
N MET A 430 29.77 1.34 6.18
CA MET A 430 29.51 0.97 4.80
C MET A 430 29.80 -0.54 4.69
N SER A 431 28.80 -1.32 4.30
CA SER A 431 28.97 -2.74 3.98
C SER A 431 29.92 -2.94 2.80
N ASP A 432 30.52 -4.14 2.68
CA ASP A 432 31.28 -4.50 1.48
C ASP A 432 30.44 -4.42 0.21
N THR A 433 29.10 -4.50 0.30
CA THR A 433 28.16 -4.31 -0.82
C THR A 433 27.90 -2.86 -1.20
N THR A 434 27.99 -1.90 -0.27
CA THR A 434 28.09 -0.46 -0.60
C THR A 434 29.42 -0.12 -1.27
N ASN A 435 30.50 -0.87 -0.97
CA ASN A 435 31.77 -0.76 -1.68
C ASN A 435 31.73 -1.54 -3.01
N ALA A 436 31.06 -2.70 -3.06
CA ALA A 436 30.90 -3.51 -4.26
C ALA A 436 29.89 -2.92 -5.26
N SER A 437 29.10 -1.91 -4.87
CA SER A 437 28.42 -1.09 -5.88
C SER A 437 29.47 -0.49 -6.83
N TYR A 438 30.66 -0.09 -6.36
CA TYR A 438 31.77 0.35 -7.23
C TYR A 438 32.27 -0.76 -8.17
N ASP A 439 32.37 -2.01 -7.73
CA ASP A 439 32.87 -3.11 -8.58
C ASP A 439 31.79 -3.69 -9.50
N ALA A 440 30.53 -3.69 -9.06
CA ALA A 440 29.37 -4.04 -9.89
C ALA A 440 29.19 -3.01 -11.02
N MET A 441 29.50 -1.73 -10.78
CA MET A 441 29.53 -0.66 -11.79
C MET A 441 30.49 -0.99 -12.96
N ALA A 442 31.65 -1.63 -12.70
CA ALA A 442 32.59 -2.03 -13.76
C ALA A 442 32.03 -3.12 -14.69
N ARG A 443 31.22 -4.04 -14.15
CA ARG A 443 30.55 -5.09 -14.94
C ARG A 443 29.32 -4.56 -15.69
N VAL A 444 28.60 -3.60 -15.12
CA VAL A 444 27.44 -2.95 -15.75
C VAL A 444 27.87 -2.03 -16.91
N ARG A 445 29.01 -1.33 -16.78
CA ARG A 445 29.61 -0.52 -17.86
C ARG A 445 30.08 -1.37 -19.05
N ALA A 446 30.54 -2.60 -18.82
CA ALA A 446 30.90 -3.52 -19.91
C ALA A 446 29.69 -3.96 -20.76
N ALA A 447 28.46 -3.69 -20.31
CA ALA A 447 27.22 -4.09 -20.96
C ALA A 447 26.40 -2.93 -21.57
N LEU A 448 26.86 -1.67 -21.45
CA LEU A 448 26.18 -0.49 -22.01
C LEU A 448 27.07 0.19 -23.06
N PRO A 449 26.55 0.64 -24.21
CA PRO A 449 27.32 1.40 -25.19
C PRO A 449 27.85 2.72 -24.62
N ASP A 450 29.05 3.13 -25.07
CA ASP A 450 29.67 4.42 -24.73
C ASP A 450 28.78 5.60 -25.13
N THR A 451 27.93 6.08 -24.22
CA THR A 451 27.22 7.34 -24.37
C THR A 451 28.06 8.45 -23.73
N LYS A 452 28.58 9.34 -24.59
CA LYS A 452 29.36 10.51 -24.18
C LYS A 452 28.57 11.34 -23.17
N ALA A 453 29.17 11.57 -22.01
CA ALA A 453 28.59 12.36 -20.93
C ALA A 453 28.14 13.74 -21.42
N LYS A 454 26.82 13.95 -21.53
CA LYS A 454 26.20 15.27 -21.60
C LYS A 454 24.87 15.22 -20.86
N THR A 455 24.76 16.09 -19.84
CA THR A 455 23.55 16.43 -19.09
C THR A 455 22.98 15.31 -18.19
N ILE A 456 22.51 15.64 -16.98
CA ILE A 456 22.06 14.66 -15.94
C ILE A 456 20.62 14.17 -16.18
N HIS A 457 20.11 14.36 -17.39
CA HIS A 457 19.07 13.49 -17.91
C HIS A 457 19.72 12.60 -18.94
N THR A 458 19.96 11.35 -18.57
CA THR A 458 20.15 10.33 -19.60
C THR A 458 18.82 10.16 -20.30
N HIS A 459 18.85 10.18 -21.64
CA HIS A 459 17.83 9.53 -22.46
C HIS A 459 17.40 8.25 -21.75
N THR A 460 16.08 8.06 -21.57
CA THR A 460 15.60 6.74 -21.17
C THR A 460 16.24 5.69 -22.08
N ILE A 461 16.84 4.66 -21.50
CA ILE A 461 17.51 3.61 -22.27
C ILE A 461 16.43 2.83 -23.00
N GLY A 462 16.64 2.49 -24.28
CA GLY A 462 15.66 1.74 -25.06
C GLY A 462 15.30 0.41 -24.41
N PRO A 463 14.01 -0.03 -24.44
CA PRO A 463 13.60 -1.33 -23.93
C PRO A 463 14.37 -2.49 -24.57
N ASP A 464 14.81 -2.37 -25.83
CA ASP A 464 15.59 -3.39 -26.55
C ASP A 464 17.08 -3.39 -26.14
N GLU A 465 17.59 -2.29 -25.59
CA GLU A 465 18.93 -2.21 -24.99
C GLU A 465 18.97 -2.80 -23.57
N LEU A 466 17.80 -3.17 -23.06
CA LEU A 466 17.61 -3.80 -21.76
C LEU A 466 17.28 -5.28 -21.98
N PRO A 467 17.57 -6.18 -21.02
CA PRO A 467 17.27 -7.59 -21.19
C PRO A 467 15.80 -7.81 -21.58
N GLU A 468 15.57 -8.58 -22.66
CA GLU A 468 14.23 -9.03 -23.04
C GLU A 468 13.57 -9.78 -21.88
N ARG A 469 12.29 -9.54 -21.68
CA ARG A 469 11.51 -10.08 -20.56
C ARG A 469 10.07 -10.37 -21.02
N ASP A 470 9.66 -11.63 -20.83
CA ASP A 470 8.36 -12.17 -21.27
C ASP A 470 7.19 -11.79 -20.34
N ASP A 471 7.47 -11.20 -19.18
CA ASP A 471 6.53 -10.88 -18.10
C ASP A 471 6.10 -9.40 -18.12
N VAL A 472 5.21 -9.06 -19.05
CA VAL A 472 4.46 -7.81 -18.99
C VAL A 472 3.44 -7.92 -17.87
N ASP A 473 3.57 -7.08 -16.85
CA ASP A 473 2.59 -6.94 -15.77
C ASP A 473 1.33 -6.26 -16.36
N PRO A 474 0.24 -7.00 -16.61
CA PRO A 474 -0.87 -6.50 -17.40
C PRO A 474 -1.53 -5.30 -16.72
N GLU A 475 -1.97 -4.33 -17.51
CA GLU A 475 -2.69 -3.19 -16.98
C GLU A 475 -3.94 -3.64 -16.19
N PRO A 476 -4.19 -3.07 -14.99
CA PRO A 476 -5.32 -3.49 -14.15
C PRO A 476 -6.69 -3.26 -14.83
N HIS A 477 -6.77 -2.41 -15.85
CA HIS A 477 -8.00 -2.04 -16.54
C HIS A 477 -8.26 -2.80 -17.85
N HIS A 478 -7.43 -3.78 -18.23
CA HIS A 478 -7.77 -4.71 -19.31
C HIS A 478 -9.04 -5.55 -19.02
N ALA A 479 -9.58 -5.48 -17.79
CA ALA A 479 -10.87 -6.06 -17.39
C ALA A 479 -12.09 -5.13 -17.62
N LEU A 480 -11.92 -3.84 -17.96
CA LEU A 480 -13.04 -2.89 -18.02
C LEU A 480 -13.00 -1.99 -19.26
N ARG A 481 -13.89 -2.32 -20.21
CA ARG A 481 -14.47 -1.51 -21.32
C ARG A 481 -14.06 -1.94 -22.73
N GLN A 482 -14.80 -2.92 -23.28
CA GLN A 482 -15.12 -2.84 -24.71
C GLN A 482 -16.29 -1.85 -24.93
N PRO A 483 -16.16 -0.88 -25.84
CA PRO A 483 -17.20 0.11 -26.09
C PRO A 483 -18.34 -0.52 -26.88
N ARG A 484 -19.52 -0.63 -26.27
CA ARG A 484 -20.76 -0.92 -27.00
C ARG A 484 -21.08 0.23 -27.95
N ARG A 485 -20.71 0.09 -29.22
CA ARG A 485 -21.33 0.85 -30.32
C ARG A 485 -22.78 0.38 -30.47
N GLY A 486 -23.73 1.30 -30.31
CA GLY A 486 -25.13 1.04 -30.66
C GLY A 486 -26.13 1.97 -29.98
N ALA A 487 -26.35 3.12 -30.61
CA ALA A 487 -27.60 3.90 -30.67
C ALA A 487 -28.32 4.38 -29.38
N ARG A 488 -28.48 5.71 -29.38
CA ARG A 488 -29.31 6.64 -28.58
C ARG A 488 -30.60 6.14 -27.89
N GLN A 489 -30.75 6.71 -26.68
CA GLN A 489 -31.97 7.23 -26.02
C GLN A 489 -33.10 6.25 -25.63
N SER A 490 -33.27 6.04 -24.33
CA SER A 490 -34.31 6.73 -23.52
C SER A 490 -34.35 6.15 -22.11
N THR A 491 -34.56 7.02 -21.14
CA THR A 491 -34.70 6.71 -19.71
C THR A 491 -36.03 5.99 -19.44
N GLN A 492 -36.00 4.71 -19.06
CA GLN A 492 -37.04 4.10 -18.24
C GLN A 492 -36.41 3.09 -17.27
N SER A 493 -36.62 3.36 -15.98
CA SER A 493 -36.35 2.43 -14.89
C SER A 493 -37.11 1.13 -15.10
N SER A 494 -36.41 0.01 -15.24
CA SER A 494 -36.99 -1.31 -15.06
C SER A 494 -36.04 -2.20 -14.26
N SER A 495 -36.60 -2.80 -13.22
CA SER A 495 -36.01 -3.76 -12.29
C SER A 495 -35.39 -4.94 -13.04
N TRP A 496 -34.07 -5.12 -12.92
CA TRP A 496 -33.37 -6.32 -13.36
C TRP A 496 -33.72 -7.48 -12.42
N SER A 497 -34.36 -8.53 -12.96
CA SER A 497 -34.49 -9.82 -12.27
C SER A 497 -33.42 -10.77 -12.82
N GLY A 498 -32.29 -10.87 -12.13
CA GLY A 498 -31.11 -11.63 -12.55
C GLY A 498 -31.27 -13.14 -12.37
N ARG A 499 -31.91 -13.84 -13.32
CA ARG A 499 -31.84 -15.32 -13.41
C ARG A 499 -30.91 -15.73 -14.55
N ILE A 500 -29.89 -16.53 -14.23
CA ILE A 500 -28.99 -17.14 -15.22
C ILE A 500 -29.76 -18.25 -15.98
N PRO A 501 -29.77 -18.26 -17.33
CA PRO A 501 -30.35 -19.35 -18.12
C PRO A 501 -29.74 -20.72 -17.77
N LYS A 502 -30.56 -21.79 -17.75
CA LYS A 502 -30.10 -23.14 -17.36
C LYS A 502 -28.95 -23.68 -18.20
N ASP A 503 -28.91 -23.35 -19.49
CA ASP A 503 -27.84 -23.79 -20.39
C ASP A 503 -26.52 -23.08 -20.09
N GLU A 504 -26.60 -21.80 -19.72
CA GLU A 504 -25.43 -21.02 -19.27
C GLU A 504 -24.91 -21.54 -17.92
N ALA A 505 -25.82 -21.83 -16.98
CA ALA A 505 -25.45 -22.48 -15.72
C ALA A 505 -24.82 -23.86 -15.95
N LYS A 506 -25.37 -24.67 -16.85
CA LYS A 506 -24.82 -26.00 -17.21
C LYS A 506 -23.40 -25.88 -17.73
N ARG A 507 -23.16 -24.95 -18.65
CA ARG A 507 -21.83 -24.69 -19.22
C ARG A 507 -20.83 -24.27 -18.15
N LEU A 508 -21.19 -23.30 -17.30
CA LEU A 508 -20.34 -22.82 -16.21
C LEU A 508 -19.99 -23.93 -15.21
N LEU A 509 -20.97 -24.78 -14.88
CA LEU A 509 -20.76 -25.90 -13.96
C LEU A 509 -19.88 -27.00 -14.57
N MET A 510 -20.03 -27.30 -15.86
CA MET A 510 -19.19 -28.27 -16.57
C MET A 510 -17.75 -27.78 -16.73
N ASP A 511 -17.57 -26.51 -17.07
CA ASP A 511 -16.24 -25.88 -17.22
C ASP A 511 -15.48 -25.88 -15.89
N ARG A 512 -16.17 -25.54 -14.79
CA ARG A 512 -15.55 -25.41 -13.48
C ARG A 512 -15.30 -26.73 -12.76
N PHE A 513 -16.24 -27.67 -12.84
CA PHE A 513 -16.23 -28.89 -12.02
C PHE A 513 -16.10 -30.17 -12.84
N GLY A 514 -15.95 -30.03 -14.14
CA GLY A 514 -15.94 -31.15 -15.06
C GLY A 514 -17.34 -31.75 -15.28
N PRO A 515 -17.47 -32.58 -16.30
CA PRO A 515 -18.73 -33.16 -16.74
C PRO A 515 -19.06 -34.43 -15.94
N ARG A 516 -19.22 -34.29 -14.62
CA ARG A 516 -19.59 -35.38 -13.71
C ARG A 516 -20.89 -35.08 -12.98
N CYS A 517 -21.66 -36.13 -12.68
CA CYS A 517 -22.81 -36.01 -11.80
C CYS A 517 -22.36 -35.74 -10.37
N TRP A 518 -22.85 -34.68 -9.75
CA TRP A 518 -22.48 -34.33 -8.38
C TRP A 518 -23.12 -35.22 -7.32
N GLY A 519 -24.23 -35.90 -7.67
CA GLY A 519 -24.90 -36.82 -6.76
C GLY A 519 -24.14 -38.13 -6.52
N CYS A 520 -23.30 -38.56 -7.47
CA CYS A 520 -22.65 -39.87 -7.41
C CYS A 520 -21.25 -39.95 -8.03
N GLY A 521 -20.75 -38.86 -8.61
CA GLY A 521 -19.46 -38.80 -9.31
C GLY A 521 -19.45 -39.38 -10.73
N TYR A 522 -20.59 -39.85 -11.26
CA TYR A 522 -20.65 -40.49 -12.58
C TYR A 522 -20.28 -39.54 -13.73
N GLU A 523 -19.27 -39.90 -14.52
CA GLU A 523 -18.92 -39.26 -15.78
C GLU A 523 -19.57 -40.01 -16.96
N PRO A 524 -20.55 -39.42 -17.66
CA PRO A 524 -21.16 -40.07 -18.80
C PRO A 524 -20.18 -40.17 -19.97
N ARG A 525 -19.91 -41.40 -20.42
CA ARG A 525 -19.10 -41.67 -21.62
C ARG A 525 -19.92 -42.45 -22.65
N ARG A 526 -19.71 -42.09 -23.91
CA ARG A 526 -20.19 -42.81 -25.10
C ARG A 526 -19.41 -44.13 -25.27
N PRO A 527 -19.92 -45.09 -26.06
CA PRO A 527 -19.23 -46.37 -26.31
C PRO A 527 -17.80 -46.24 -26.87
N ASN A 528 -17.51 -45.14 -27.56
CA ASN A 528 -16.17 -44.82 -28.09
C ASN A 528 -15.26 -44.13 -27.05
N GLY A 529 -15.68 -44.04 -25.79
CA GLY A 529 -14.93 -43.42 -24.68
C GLY A 529 -15.03 -41.90 -24.58
N SER A 530 -15.64 -41.22 -25.57
CA SER A 530 -15.84 -39.76 -25.54
C SER A 530 -16.93 -39.37 -24.54
N LEU A 531 -16.84 -38.19 -23.97
CA LEU A 531 -17.83 -37.68 -23.03
C LEU A 531 -19.23 -37.51 -23.65
N ASP A 532 -20.30 -37.78 -22.89
CA ASP A 532 -21.68 -37.49 -23.28
C ASP A 532 -22.36 -36.50 -22.32
N GLU A 533 -22.11 -35.20 -22.56
CA GLU A 533 -22.66 -34.09 -21.77
C GLU A 533 -24.20 -34.01 -21.79
N THR A 534 -24.86 -34.68 -22.73
CA THR A 534 -26.33 -34.69 -22.83
C THR A 534 -26.99 -35.45 -21.69
N LEU A 535 -26.25 -36.33 -21.01
CA LEU A 535 -26.75 -37.16 -19.90
C LEU A 535 -26.72 -36.45 -18.54
N LEU A 536 -26.23 -35.21 -18.48
CA LEU A 536 -26.21 -34.37 -17.29
C LEU A 536 -27.17 -33.20 -17.44
N GLU A 537 -27.95 -32.93 -16.41
CA GLU A 537 -28.94 -31.86 -16.36
C GLU A 537 -28.67 -30.95 -15.17
N VAL A 538 -29.00 -29.67 -15.30
CA VAL A 538 -28.96 -28.72 -14.18
C VAL A 538 -30.33 -28.63 -13.53
N ASP A 539 -30.39 -29.01 -12.26
CA ASP A 539 -31.62 -28.94 -11.47
C ASP A 539 -31.37 -28.46 -10.04
N HIS A 540 -32.45 -28.03 -9.38
CA HIS A 540 -32.41 -27.56 -8.01
C HIS A 540 -32.45 -28.74 -7.02
N ILE A 541 -31.49 -28.75 -6.09
CA ILE A 541 -31.49 -29.60 -4.93
C ILE A 541 -32.40 -28.98 -3.86
N ARG A 542 -33.42 -29.70 -3.44
CA ARG A 542 -34.28 -29.29 -2.31
C ARG A 542 -33.72 -29.80 -0.98
N ALA A 543 -33.38 -28.88 -0.08
CA ALA A 543 -33.00 -29.21 1.29
C ALA A 543 -34.20 -29.72 2.12
N ARG A 544 -33.94 -30.55 3.14
CA ARG A 544 -34.99 -31.06 4.02
C ARG A 544 -35.45 -29.95 4.99
N ARG A 545 -36.66 -29.42 4.77
CA ARG A 545 -37.49 -28.54 5.65
C ARG A 545 -36.69 -27.66 6.62
N ALA A 546 -36.47 -26.39 6.25
CA ALA A 546 -36.15 -25.33 7.19
C ALA A 546 -37.24 -25.28 8.29
N THR A 547 -36.84 -25.26 9.55
CA THR A 547 -37.71 -24.92 10.67
C THR A 547 -38.39 -23.58 10.39
N GLN A 548 -39.70 -23.51 10.67
CA GLN A 548 -40.61 -22.43 10.29
C GLN A 548 -39.98 -21.03 10.41
N GLY A 549 -39.79 -20.35 9.27
CA GLY A 549 -39.41 -18.94 9.23
C GLY A 549 -38.41 -18.54 8.13
N THR A 550 -37.58 -19.46 7.64
CA THR A 550 -36.57 -19.15 6.61
C THR A 550 -36.95 -19.72 5.24
N GLN A 551 -37.80 -18.99 4.51
CA GLN A 551 -37.79 -19.10 3.05
C GLN A 551 -36.55 -18.39 2.52
N GLY A 552 -35.51 -19.15 2.17
CA GLY A 552 -34.33 -18.59 1.50
C GLY A 552 -34.67 -18.24 0.04
N ASN A 553 -34.58 -16.96 -0.32
CA ASN A 553 -34.83 -16.41 -1.66
C ASN A 553 -33.69 -16.68 -2.68
N ASP A 554 -32.79 -17.58 -2.35
CA ASP A 554 -31.51 -17.72 -3.03
C ASP A 554 -31.50 -18.94 -3.96
N GLU A 555 -32.10 -18.78 -5.14
CA GLU A 555 -32.33 -19.85 -6.12
C GLU A 555 -31.04 -20.42 -6.75
N LEU A 556 -29.97 -19.62 -6.81
CA LEU A 556 -28.68 -19.97 -7.43
C LEU A 556 -27.88 -21.03 -6.66
N TYR A 557 -27.90 -20.97 -5.32
CA TYR A 557 -27.09 -21.83 -4.43
C TYR A 557 -27.55 -23.29 -4.37
N ASN A 558 -28.66 -23.60 -5.03
CA ASN A 558 -29.27 -24.91 -5.01
C ASN A 558 -29.12 -25.65 -6.34
N LEU A 559 -28.42 -25.10 -7.34
CA LEU A 559 -28.23 -25.75 -8.64
C LEU A 559 -27.11 -26.80 -8.57
N ALA A 560 -27.35 -27.97 -9.18
CA ALA A 560 -26.35 -29.02 -9.32
C ALA A 560 -26.46 -29.72 -10.67
N LEU A 561 -25.32 -30.21 -11.15
CA LEU A 561 -25.22 -31.02 -12.36
C LEU A 561 -25.47 -32.50 -12.03
N LEU A 562 -26.60 -33.05 -12.47
CA LEU A 562 -27.07 -34.38 -12.08
C LEU A 562 -27.39 -35.23 -13.30
N HIS A 563 -27.03 -36.52 -13.26
CA HIS A 563 -27.57 -37.47 -14.24
C HIS A 563 -29.00 -37.87 -13.87
N ARG A 564 -29.75 -38.37 -14.86
CA ARG A 564 -31.20 -38.65 -14.75
C ARG A 564 -31.63 -39.39 -13.48
N THR A 565 -30.91 -40.43 -13.08
CA THR A 565 -31.24 -41.22 -11.88
C THR A 565 -31.04 -40.42 -10.59
N CYS A 566 -29.93 -39.68 -10.46
CA CYS A 566 -29.69 -38.79 -9.32
C CYS A 566 -30.69 -37.64 -9.28
N ASN A 567 -31.07 -37.09 -10.45
CA ASN A 567 -32.09 -36.05 -10.53
C ASN A 567 -33.48 -36.55 -10.08
N GLY A 568 -33.76 -37.85 -10.26
CA GLY A 568 -34.98 -38.50 -9.76
C GLY A 568 -35.07 -38.61 -8.22
N ILE A 569 -33.93 -38.55 -7.51
CA ILE A 569 -33.86 -38.68 -6.05
C ILE A 569 -33.88 -37.26 -5.44
N LYS A 570 -35.03 -36.58 -5.52
CA LYS A 570 -35.19 -35.14 -5.21
C LYS A 570 -35.03 -34.72 -3.73
N ARG A 571 -34.32 -35.47 -2.88
CA ARG A 571 -34.17 -35.15 -1.45
C ARG A 571 -32.73 -35.30 -1.01
N ASN A 572 -32.07 -34.16 -0.81
CA ASN A 572 -30.81 -34.13 -0.10
C ASN A 572 -31.07 -34.37 1.40
N ARG A 573 -30.18 -35.12 2.07
CA ARG A 573 -30.33 -35.46 3.50
C ARG A 573 -29.89 -34.32 4.43
N MET A 574 -29.17 -33.34 3.90
CA MET A 574 -28.62 -32.19 4.60
C MET A 574 -29.64 -31.04 4.73
N THR A 575 -29.50 -30.24 5.78
CA THR A 575 -30.18 -28.95 5.95
C THR A 575 -29.66 -27.91 4.94
N LEU A 576 -30.36 -26.77 4.76
CA LEU A 576 -29.96 -25.74 3.79
C LEU A 576 -28.59 -25.13 4.13
N GLU A 577 -28.30 -24.96 5.42
CA GLU A 577 -27.03 -24.40 5.89
C GLU A 577 -25.88 -25.40 5.76
N GLU A 578 -26.11 -26.68 6.07
CA GLU A 578 -25.13 -27.75 5.80
C GLU A 578 -24.85 -27.90 4.31
N LEU A 579 -25.86 -27.75 3.46
CA LEU A 579 -25.67 -27.77 2.00
C LEU A 579 -24.84 -26.58 1.52
N ARG A 580 -25.10 -25.37 2.04
CA ARG A 580 -24.30 -24.17 1.74
C ARG A 580 -22.86 -24.30 2.22
N ASN A 581 -22.64 -24.86 3.41
CA ASN A 581 -21.31 -25.08 3.97
C ASN A 581 -20.57 -26.19 3.21
N HIS A 582 -21.25 -27.28 2.85
CA HIS A 582 -20.69 -28.32 1.99
C HIS A 582 -20.32 -27.76 0.62
N ASN A 583 -21.16 -26.91 0.04
CA ASN A 583 -20.90 -26.23 -1.22
C ASN A 583 -19.69 -25.30 -1.09
N ALA A 584 -19.62 -24.45 -0.07
CA ALA A 584 -18.48 -23.56 0.18
C ALA A 584 -17.17 -24.35 0.41
N MET A 585 -17.21 -25.43 1.19
CA MET A 585 -16.06 -26.30 1.46
C MET A 585 -15.54 -27.01 0.20
N ASN A 586 -16.42 -27.33 -0.74
CA ASN A 586 -16.05 -27.96 -2.02
C ASN A 586 -15.89 -26.95 -3.17
N GLY A 587 -15.86 -25.65 -2.88
CA GLY A 587 -15.69 -24.58 -3.88
C GLY A 587 -16.90 -24.37 -4.82
N LEU A 588 -18.08 -24.85 -4.45
CA LEU A 588 -19.34 -24.77 -5.19
C LEU A 588 -20.05 -23.42 -4.89
N LEU A 589 -19.56 -22.37 -5.54
CA LEU A 589 -20.17 -21.07 -5.90
C LEU A 589 -20.98 -20.28 -4.83
N TYR A 590 -20.39 -19.17 -4.37
CA TYR A 590 -21.08 -17.90 -4.15
C TYR A 590 -20.69 -16.98 -5.31
N VAL A 591 -21.65 -16.49 -6.10
CA VAL A 591 -21.39 -15.47 -7.13
C VAL A 591 -22.64 -14.60 -7.29
N GLU A 592 -22.58 -13.32 -6.92
CA GLU A 592 -23.67 -12.37 -7.22
C GLU A 592 -23.55 -11.81 -8.65
N LYS A 593 -22.35 -11.82 -9.25
CA LYS A 593 -22.12 -11.36 -10.63
C LYS A 593 -21.09 -12.22 -11.35
N VAL A 594 -21.31 -12.50 -12.62
CA VAL A 594 -20.41 -13.28 -13.51
C VAL A 594 -18.96 -12.76 -13.50
N SER A 595 -18.72 -11.50 -13.12
CA SER A 595 -17.38 -10.91 -12.91
C SER A 595 -16.57 -11.55 -11.78
N ASP A 596 -17.21 -12.16 -10.78
CA ASP A 596 -16.53 -12.64 -9.57
C ASP A 596 -16.00 -14.08 -9.74
N LEU A 597 -16.13 -14.66 -10.94
CA LEU A 597 -15.64 -15.99 -11.29
C LEU A 597 -14.11 -16.08 -11.42
N VAL A 598 -13.40 -14.94 -11.47
CA VAL A 598 -11.96 -14.90 -11.72
C VAL A 598 -11.14 -15.02 -10.42
N ASP A 599 -11.67 -14.63 -9.27
CA ASP A 599 -10.88 -14.53 -8.01
C ASP A 599 -10.77 -15.82 -7.17
N LEU A 600 -11.52 -16.89 -7.52
CA LEU A 600 -11.58 -18.11 -6.69
C LEU A 600 -10.55 -19.20 -7.05
N TYR A 601 -9.76 -19.00 -8.11
CA TYR A 601 -8.66 -19.93 -8.45
C TYR A 601 -7.46 -19.75 -7.52
N GLU A 602 -7.21 -18.53 -7.05
CA GLU A 602 -6.07 -18.23 -6.17
C GLU A 602 -6.33 -18.57 -4.70
N ALA A 603 -7.58 -18.41 -4.23
CA ALA A 603 -7.95 -18.74 -2.85
C ALA A 603 -7.91 -20.25 -2.54
N THR A 604 -8.17 -21.10 -3.54
CA THR A 604 -8.15 -22.56 -3.39
C THR A 604 -6.74 -23.14 -3.40
N GLN A 605 -5.80 -22.55 -4.15
CA GLN A 605 -4.36 -22.85 -4.07
C GLN A 605 -3.81 -22.49 -2.68
N PHE A 606 -4.15 -21.30 -2.15
CA PHE A 606 -3.70 -20.87 -0.83
C PHE A 606 -4.24 -21.76 0.29
N ALA A 607 -5.51 -22.17 0.25
CA ALA A 607 -6.08 -23.07 1.24
C ALA A 607 -5.47 -24.49 1.16
N ALA A 608 -5.22 -25.01 -0.05
CA ALA A 608 -4.57 -26.30 -0.26
C ALA A 608 -3.12 -26.31 0.24
N GLU A 609 -2.37 -25.23 0.00
CA GLU A 609 -1.01 -25.05 0.55
C GLU A 609 -1.01 -24.94 2.07
N GLN A 610 -1.93 -24.17 2.67
CA GLN A 610 -2.02 -24.06 4.12
C GLN A 610 -2.43 -25.39 4.78
N ILE A 611 -3.33 -26.17 4.17
CA ILE A 611 -3.70 -27.51 4.65
C ILE A 611 -2.51 -28.47 4.49
N ALA A 612 -1.78 -28.45 3.38
CA ALA A 612 -0.57 -29.26 3.20
C ALA A 612 0.51 -28.93 4.24
N ILE A 613 0.72 -27.63 4.53
CA ILE A 613 1.64 -27.14 5.57
C ILE A 613 1.18 -27.58 6.96
N HIS A 614 -0.11 -27.52 7.27
CA HIS A 614 -0.64 -27.93 8.57
C HIS A 614 -0.56 -29.46 8.77
N THR A 615 -0.83 -30.22 7.71
CA THR A 615 -0.79 -31.70 7.72
C THR A 615 0.64 -32.20 7.87
N ALA A 616 1.61 -31.57 7.20
CA ALA A 616 3.04 -31.85 7.34
C ALA A 616 3.59 -31.46 8.73
N ARG A 617 3.02 -30.44 9.36
CA ARG A 617 3.48 -29.93 10.67
C ARG A 617 2.93 -30.69 11.87
N TYR A 618 1.75 -31.33 11.74
CA TYR A 618 1.08 -32.02 12.84
C TYR A 618 0.82 -33.51 12.63
N GLY A 619 1.22 -34.09 11.50
CA GLY A 619 1.21 -35.54 11.28
C GLY A 619 -0.19 -36.19 11.28
N LEU A 620 -1.23 -35.42 10.94
CA LEU A 620 -2.60 -35.94 10.85
C LEU A 620 -2.83 -36.59 9.48
N GLN A 621 -3.39 -37.81 9.44
CA GLN A 621 -3.84 -38.43 8.19
C GLN A 621 -5.16 -37.79 7.76
N THR A 622 -5.22 -37.28 6.53
CA THR A 622 -6.43 -36.77 5.87
C THR A 622 -7.38 -37.92 5.54
N VAL A 623 -8.65 -37.82 5.98
CA VAL A 623 -9.78 -38.66 5.53
C VAL A 623 -10.40 -38.03 4.29
#